data_AF-A0A921MU25-F1
#
_entry.id   AF-A0A921MU25-F1
#
_cell.length_a   1.000
_cell.length_b   1.000
_cell.length_c   1.000
_cell.angle_alpha   90.00
_cell.angle_beta   90.00
_cell.angle_gamma   90.00
#
_symmetry.space_group_name_H-M   'P 1'
#
loop_
_entity.id
_entity.type
_entity.pdbx_description
1 polymer ?
#
loop_
_entity_poly.entity_id
_entity_poly.type
_entity_poly.pdbx_seq_one_letter_code
_entity_poly.pdbx_strand_id
1 'polypeptide(L)'
;AHLGDTRVVLVRSGRIEHVTQDHTLLRSLVEAGRLSPEEVAAHPDRAVLNRALAAGAPTAPDLLVRRLEPGDLVLLSTDGLHAAVDPAELAGVLTSGGEPETLAQHLVDLALAAGAPDNVGLALAQL
;
A
#
# COMPACT_ATOMS: atom_id res chain seq x y z
N ALA A 1 -11.46 5.29 -5.47
CA ALA A 1 -10.98 5.06 -6.84
C ALA A 1 -9.48 4.87 -6.77
N HIS A 2 -8.91 3.93 -7.53
CA HIS A 2 -7.50 3.58 -7.46
C HIS A 2 -6.87 3.46 -8.85
N LEU A 3 -5.66 3.99 -9.00
CA LEU A 3 -4.83 3.90 -10.20
C LEU A 3 -3.36 4.08 -9.79
N GLY A 4 -2.46 3.24 -10.29
CA GLY A 4 -1.07 3.16 -9.81
C GLY A 4 -0.86 2.10 -8.72
N ASP A 5 0.12 2.32 -7.86
CA ASP A 5 0.63 1.40 -6.83
C ASP A 5 0.55 1.96 -5.40
N THR A 6 -0.06 3.13 -5.23
CA THR A 6 -0.54 3.56 -3.90
C THR A 6 -1.45 2.49 -3.31
N ARG A 7 -1.26 2.18 -2.02
CA ARG A 7 -1.99 1.11 -1.34
C ARG A 7 -3.01 1.65 -0.35
N VAL A 8 -4.18 0.98 -0.31
CA VAL A 8 -5.14 1.12 0.77
C VAL A 8 -5.23 -0.20 1.53
N VAL A 9 -5.11 -0.11 2.85
CA VAL A 9 -5.22 -1.23 3.78
C VAL A 9 -6.33 -0.94 4.79
N LEU A 10 -7.17 -1.93 5.05
CA LEU A 10 -8.16 -1.92 6.11
C LEU A 10 -7.72 -2.87 7.22
N VAL A 11 -7.69 -2.37 8.45
CA VAL A 11 -7.46 -3.17 9.65
C VAL A 11 -8.76 -3.32 10.42
N ARG A 12 -9.19 -4.57 10.59
CA ARG A 12 -10.40 -4.93 11.33
C ARG A 12 -10.11 -6.10 12.26
N SER A 13 -10.41 -5.93 13.54
CA SER A 13 -10.22 -6.97 14.57
C SER A 13 -8.81 -7.59 14.55
N GLY A 14 -7.79 -6.73 14.37
CA GLY A 14 -6.37 -7.15 14.29
C GLY A 14 -5.98 -7.85 12.98
N ARG A 15 -6.85 -7.88 11.97
CA ARG A 15 -6.56 -8.45 10.65
C ARG A 15 -6.39 -7.36 9.62
N ILE A 16 -5.44 -7.56 8.72
CA ILE A 16 -5.10 -6.64 7.64
C ILE A 16 -5.69 -7.16 6.33
N GLU A 17 -6.51 -6.34 5.69
CA GLU A 17 -7.04 -6.55 4.35
C GLU A 17 -6.43 -5.52 3.40
N HIS A 18 -5.77 -5.98 2.33
CA HIS A 18 -5.37 -5.11 1.22
C HIS A 18 -6.60 -4.81 0.36
N VAL A 19 -6.99 -3.54 0.30
CA VAL A 19 -8.17 -3.10 -0.44
C VAL A 19 -7.84 -2.88 -1.92
N THR A 20 -6.65 -2.34 -2.20
CA THR A 20 -6.16 -2.10 -3.57
C THR A 20 -5.18 -3.18 -4.02
N GLN A 21 -4.97 -3.24 -5.33
CA GLN A 21 -3.91 -4.04 -5.96
C GLN A 21 -3.04 -3.11 -6.81
N ASP A 22 -1.73 -3.36 -6.82
CA ASP A 22 -0.80 -2.48 -7.54
C ASP A 22 -0.95 -2.66 -9.05
N HIS A 23 -1.00 -1.55 -9.77
CA HIS A 23 -1.00 -1.54 -11.23
C HIS A 23 0.42 -1.52 -11.80
N THR A 24 1.22 -2.54 -11.46
CA THR A 24 2.59 -2.71 -11.97
C THR A 24 2.66 -3.80 -13.04
N LEU A 25 3.62 -3.65 -13.96
CA LEU A 25 3.87 -4.62 -15.04
C LEU A 25 4.10 -6.03 -14.49
N LEU A 26 5.00 -6.15 -13.51
CA LEU A 26 5.34 -7.45 -12.93
C LEU A 26 4.14 -8.08 -12.21
N ARG A 27 3.30 -7.27 -11.56
CA ARG A 27 2.07 -7.79 -10.94
C ARG A 27 1.14 -8.42 -11.97
N SER A 28 0.92 -7.77 -13.11
CA SER A 28 0.10 -8.34 -14.19
C SER A 28 0.70 -9.60 -14.81
N LEU A 29 2.04 -9.73 -14.83
CA LEU A 29 2.70 -10.97 -15.26
C LEU A 29 2.50 -12.12 -14.26
N VAL A 30 2.50 -11.82 -12.96
CA VAL A 30 2.17 -12.82 -11.92
C VAL A 30 0.73 -13.29 -12.07
N GLU A 31 -0.21 -12.36 -12.26
CA GLU A 31 -1.64 -12.69 -12.45
C GLU A 31 -1.89 -13.51 -13.71
N ALA A 32 -1.12 -13.28 -14.77
CA ALA A 32 -1.15 -14.08 -15.99
C ALA A 32 -0.43 -15.45 -15.85
N GLY A 33 0.09 -15.79 -14.66
CA GLY A 33 0.85 -17.02 -14.41
C GLY A 33 2.18 -17.08 -15.16
N ARG A 34 2.72 -15.93 -15.55
CA ARG A 34 3.99 -15.81 -16.30
C ARG A 34 5.21 -15.63 -15.40
N LEU A 35 4.99 -15.16 -14.17
CA LEU A 35 6.01 -15.03 -13.14
C LEU A 35 5.44 -15.54 -11.80
N SER A 36 6.32 -16.05 -10.95
CA SER A 36 6.01 -16.31 -9.54
C SER A 36 6.15 -15.03 -8.70
N PRO A 37 5.46 -14.91 -7.56
CA PRO A 37 5.62 -13.78 -6.65
C PRO A 37 7.07 -13.61 -6.15
N GLU A 38 7.80 -14.72 -5.96
CA GLU A 38 9.19 -14.71 -5.48
C GLU A 38 10.14 -14.09 -6.51
N GLU A 39 9.92 -14.35 -7.80
CA GLU A 39 10.71 -13.76 -8.89
C GLU A 39 10.52 -12.23 -9.01
N VAL A 40 9.38 -11.70 -8.55
CA VAL A 40 9.07 -10.27 -8.63
C VAL A 40 9.74 -9.46 -7.52
N ALA A 41 9.83 -10.01 -6.31
CA ALA A 41 10.26 -9.25 -5.13
C ALA A 41 11.67 -8.63 -5.28
N ALA A 42 12.59 -9.33 -5.95
CA ALA A 42 13.97 -8.88 -6.17
C ALA A 42 14.18 -8.18 -7.52
N HIS A 43 13.15 -8.05 -8.37
CA HIS A 43 13.30 -7.54 -9.72
C HIS A 43 13.54 -6.01 -9.71
N PRO A 44 14.52 -5.50 -10.49
CA PRO A 44 14.82 -4.06 -10.55
C PRO A 44 13.60 -3.23 -11.01
N ASP A 45 12.82 -3.76 -11.94
CA ASP A 45 11.65 -3.09 -12.53
C ASP A 45 10.32 -3.33 -11.77
N ARG A 46 10.36 -3.72 -10.48
CA ARG A 46 9.13 -4.08 -9.73
C ARG A 46 8.13 -2.94 -9.56
N ALA A 47 8.59 -1.69 -9.61
CA ALA A 47 7.76 -0.49 -9.49
C ALA A 47 7.30 0.07 -10.85
N VAL A 48 7.60 -0.60 -11.98
CA VAL A 48 7.18 -0.10 -13.29
C VAL A 48 5.65 -0.20 -13.41
N LEU A 49 4.99 0.96 -13.39
CA LEU A 49 3.54 1.08 -13.54
C LEU A 49 3.10 0.71 -14.96
N ASN A 50 2.02 -0.04 -15.07
CA ASN A 50 1.33 -0.28 -16.34
C ASN A 50 0.01 0.50 -16.47
N ARG A 51 -0.50 1.06 -15.36
CA ARG A 51 -1.63 2.00 -15.35
C ARG A 51 -1.35 3.14 -14.37
N ALA A 52 -1.37 4.37 -14.89
CA ALA A 52 -1.22 5.60 -14.11
C ALA A 52 -2.07 6.70 -14.76
N LEU A 53 -2.37 7.77 -14.01
CA LEU A 53 -3.08 8.92 -14.56
C LEU A 53 -2.14 9.67 -15.51
N ALA A 54 -2.51 9.76 -16.79
CA ALA A 54 -1.72 10.42 -17.82
C ALA A 54 -2.58 11.36 -18.66
N ALA A 55 -2.05 12.54 -18.98
CA ALA A 55 -2.73 13.52 -19.80
C ALA A 55 -3.00 12.95 -21.21
N GLY A 56 -4.24 13.11 -21.70
CA GLY A 56 -4.61 12.69 -23.05
C GLY A 56 -4.82 11.18 -23.25
N ALA A 57 -4.68 10.37 -22.20
CA ALA A 57 -4.99 8.94 -22.24
C ALA A 57 -6.28 8.64 -21.44
N PRO A 58 -7.28 7.96 -22.02
CA PRO A 58 -8.41 7.47 -21.23
C PRO A 58 -7.88 6.45 -20.21
N THR A 59 -8.10 6.74 -18.93
CA THR A 59 -7.72 5.85 -17.84
C THR A 59 -8.99 5.41 -17.10
N ALA A 60 -9.14 4.11 -16.91
CA ALA A 60 -10.20 3.54 -16.08
C ALA A 60 -9.59 3.25 -14.71
N PRO A 61 -10.04 3.89 -13.61
CA PRO A 61 -9.60 3.53 -12.28
C PRO A 61 -10.39 2.34 -11.74
N ASP A 62 -9.81 1.63 -10.78
CA ASP A 62 -10.52 0.61 -10.02
C ASP A 62 -11.45 1.30 -9.00
N LEU A 63 -12.73 0.96 -9.04
CA LEU A 63 -13.73 1.47 -8.10
C LEU A 63 -14.01 0.40 -7.05
N LEU A 64 -13.57 0.68 -5.83
CA LEU A 64 -13.66 -0.21 -4.68
C LEU A 64 -14.52 0.48 -3.62
N VAL A 65 -15.51 -0.24 -3.12
CA VAL A 65 -16.37 0.21 -2.01
C VAL A 65 -16.20 -0.76 -0.86
N ARG A 66 -16.02 -0.22 0.35
CA ARG A 66 -15.95 -0.98 1.60
C ARG A 66 -16.85 -0.32 2.63
N ARG A 67 -17.54 -1.14 3.42
CA ARG A 67 -18.34 -0.68 4.57
C ARG A 67 -17.44 -0.71 5.79
N LEU A 68 -17.31 0.44 6.45
CA LEU A 68 -16.56 0.55 7.70
C LEU A 68 -17.43 0.20 8.92
N GLU A 69 -16.79 -0.33 9.94
CA GLU A 69 -17.34 -0.69 11.25
C GLU A 69 -16.57 0.05 12.35
N PRO A 70 -17.18 0.34 13.51
CA PRO A 70 -16.47 0.95 14.63
C PRO A 70 -15.23 0.14 15.02
N GLY A 71 -14.12 0.83 15.23
CA GLY A 71 -12.80 0.25 15.49
C GLY A 71 -11.97 -0.07 14.24
N ASP A 72 -12.51 0.10 13.03
CA ASP A 72 -11.73 -0.04 11.81
C ASP A 72 -10.67 1.06 11.70
N LEU A 73 -9.47 0.66 11.26
CA LEU A 73 -8.40 1.58 10.89
C LEU A 73 -8.09 1.44 9.40
N VAL A 74 -8.07 2.55 8.67
CA VAL A 74 -7.75 2.59 7.24
C VAL A 74 -6.43 3.32 7.04
N LEU A 75 -5.49 2.67 6.37
CA LEU A 75 -4.24 3.26 5.89
C LEU A 75 -4.32 3.50 4.39
N LEU A 76 -3.98 4.71 3.96
CA LEU A 76 -3.60 5.04 2.59
C LEU A 76 -2.11 5.37 2.59
N SER A 77 -1.32 4.79 1.68
CA SER A 77 0.13 5.03 1.64
C SER A 77 0.73 4.95 0.24
N THR A 78 1.74 5.77 -0.02
CA THR A 78 2.58 5.69 -1.23
C THR A 78 3.49 4.45 -1.20
N ASP A 79 4.16 4.21 -2.33
CA ASP A 79 5.22 3.22 -2.50
C ASP A 79 6.45 3.48 -1.63
N GLY A 80 6.80 4.74 -1.38
CA GLY A 80 7.86 5.10 -0.44
C GLY A 80 7.72 4.45 0.94
N LEU A 81 6.48 4.24 1.43
CA LEU A 81 6.26 3.54 2.70
C LEU A 81 6.54 2.04 2.59
N HIS A 82 5.90 1.35 1.64
CA HIS A 82 5.95 -0.11 1.57
C HIS A 82 7.18 -0.65 0.84
N ALA A 83 8.01 0.22 0.26
CA ALA A 83 9.36 -0.08 -0.16
C ALA A 83 10.37 0.00 1.00
N ALA A 84 10.06 0.76 2.06
CA ALA A 84 10.95 1.01 3.19
C ALA A 84 10.64 0.13 4.42
N VAL A 85 9.35 -0.08 4.72
CA VAL A 85 8.90 -0.76 5.93
C VAL A 85 8.51 -2.20 5.63
N ASP A 86 9.04 -3.15 6.40
CA ASP A 86 8.73 -4.56 6.25
C ASP A 86 7.24 -4.84 6.54
N PRO A 87 6.56 -5.72 5.77
CA PRO A 87 5.15 -6.01 5.98
C PRO A 87 4.79 -6.49 7.39
N ALA A 88 5.66 -7.24 8.07
CA ALA A 88 5.41 -7.70 9.44
C ALA A 88 5.52 -6.56 10.45
N GLU A 89 6.45 -5.62 10.23
CA GLU A 89 6.61 -4.44 11.08
C GLU A 89 5.43 -3.47 10.88
N LEU A 90 5.06 -3.19 9.63
CA LEU A 90 3.84 -2.45 9.27
C LEU A 90 2.61 -3.05 9.96
N ALA A 91 2.48 -4.38 9.91
CA ALA A 91 1.37 -5.08 10.55
C ALA A 91 1.38 -4.92 12.07
N GLY A 92 2.55 -5.02 12.70
CA GLY A 92 2.73 -4.80 14.12
C GLY A 92 2.27 -3.41 14.56
N VAL A 93 2.67 -2.36 13.83
CA VAL A 93 2.24 -0.99 14.14
C VAL A 93 0.74 -0.81 13.94
N LEU A 94 0.19 -1.26 12.81
CA LEU A 94 -1.24 -1.06 12.53
C LEU A 94 -2.18 -1.86 13.46
N THR A 95 -1.67 -2.92 14.09
CA THR A 95 -2.46 -3.78 15.00
C THR A 95 -2.16 -3.57 16.48
N SER A 96 -1.20 -2.70 16.84
CA SER A 96 -0.87 -2.42 18.24
C SER A 96 -1.98 -1.69 19.00
N GLY A 97 -2.91 -1.06 18.26
CA GLY A 97 -3.85 -0.09 18.81
C GLY A 97 -3.17 1.24 19.14
N GLY A 98 -3.98 2.28 19.36
CA GLY A 98 -3.52 3.64 19.65
C GLY A 98 -4.15 4.68 18.73
N GLU A 99 -3.80 5.94 18.98
CA GLU A 99 -4.30 7.08 18.20
C GLU A 99 -3.68 7.10 16.79
N PRO A 100 -4.48 7.34 15.73
CA PRO A 100 -4.01 7.35 14.34
C PRO A 100 -2.79 8.23 14.09
N GLU A 101 -2.69 9.38 14.77
CA GLU A 101 -1.57 10.32 14.63
C GLU A 101 -0.25 9.72 15.14
N THR A 102 -0.29 9.02 16.28
CA THR A 102 0.90 8.35 16.84
C THR A 102 1.35 7.19 15.94
N LEU A 103 0.41 6.41 15.42
CA LEU A 103 0.70 5.33 14.49
C LEU A 103 1.29 5.87 13.18
N ALA A 104 0.73 6.96 12.65
CA ALA A 104 1.20 7.61 11.43
C ALA A 104 2.65 8.07 11.59
N GLN A 105 2.96 8.76 12.69
CA GLN A 105 4.31 9.23 12.96
C GLN A 105 5.30 8.07 13.09
N HIS A 106 4.91 7.00 13.80
CA HIS A 106 5.76 5.82 13.95
C HIS A 106 6.08 5.16 12.59
N LEU A 107 5.10 5.05 11.69
CA LEU A 107 5.33 4.53 10.34
C LEU A 107 6.27 5.41 9.50
N VAL A 108 6.17 6.73 9.63
CA VAL A 108 7.11 7.66 8.99
C VAL A 108 8.51 7.48 9.55
N ASP A 109 8.66 7.38 10.88
CA ASP A 109 9.95 7.22 11.54
C ASP A 109 10.64 5.91 11.13
N LEU A 110 9.89 4.81 11.02
CA LEU A 110 10.38 3.53 10.52
C LEU A 110 10.88 3.64 9.07
N ALA A 111 10.10 4.28 8.19
CA ALA A 111 10.49 4.47 6.80
C ALA A 111 11.75 5.32 6.66
N LEU A 112 11.87 6.40 7.46
CA LEU A 112 13.06 7.25 7.51
C LEU A 112 14.28 6.51 8.07
N ALA A 113 14.10 5.69 9.10
CA ALA A 113 15.17 4.87 9.69
C ALA A 113 15.69 3.81 8.71
N ALA A 114 14.80 3.28 7.85
CA ALA A 114 15.16 2.38 6.75
C ALA A 114 15.82 3.10 5.55
N GLY A 115 15.96 4.43 5.62
CA GLY A 115 16.65 5.26 4.63
C GLY A 115 15.75 5.97 3.63
N ALA A 116 14.43 5.75 3.67
CA ALA A 116 13.42 6.38 2.80
C ALA A 116 13.86 6.46 1.33
N PRO A 117 13.86 5.33 0.59
CA PRO A 117 14.36 5.29 -0.78
C PRO A 117 13.54 6.16 -1.75
N ASP A 118 12.34 6.58 -1.35
CA ASP A 118 11.48 7.53 -2.04
C ASP A 118 10.64 8.34 -1.04
N ASN A 119 9.84 9.27 -1.55
CA ASN A 119 8.92 10.10 -0.79
C ASN A 119 7.87 9.26 -0.05
N VAL A 120 7.84 9.40 1.26
CA VAL A 120 6.88 8.72 2.13
C VAL A 120 5.66 9.63 2.32
N GLY A 121 4.51 9.18 1.84
CA GLY A 121 3.21 9.81 2.08
C GLY A 121 2.22 8.80 2.62
N LEU A 122 1.51 9.15 3.70
CA LEU A 122 0.46 8.32 4.25
C LEU A 122 -0.67 9.11 4.93
N ALA A 123 -1.83 8.48 5.05
CA ALA A 123 -2.96 8.97 5.83
C ALA A 123 -3.59 7.80 6.60
N LEU A 124 -3.87 8.00 7.88
CA LEU A 124 -4.59 7.07 8.73
C LEU A 124 -5.93 7.67 9.15
N ALA A 125 -6.99 6.85 9.13
CA ALA A 125 -8.32 7.23 9.61
C ALA A 125 -8.91 6.08 10.42
N GLN A 126 -9.53 6.39 11.55
CA GLN A 126 -10.22 5.43 12.41
C GLN A 126 -11.69 5.80 12.55
N LEU A 127 -12.56 4.79 12.58
CA LEU A 127 -13.99 4.92 12.86
C LEU A 127 -14.32 4.47 14.28
#